data_AF-A0A2W4LN78-F1
#
_entry.id   AF-A0A2W4LN78-F1
#
_cell.length_a   1.000
_cell.length_b   1.000
_cell.length_c   1.000
_cell.angle_alpha   90.00
_cell.angle_beta   90.00
_cell.angle_gamma   90.00
#
_symmetry.space_group_name_H-M   'P 1'
#
loop_
_entity.id
_entity.type
_entity.pdbx_description
1 polymer ?
#
loop_
_entity_poly.entity_id
_entity_poly.type
_entity_poly.pdbx_seq_one_letter_code
_entity_poly.pdbx_strand_id
1 'polypeptide(L)'
;MDGSTPSPTHGTVYAGPIRIDTTTVVRAIAYITPANRSPVVTHTYIFLDAVRGQPDSPPPGWPSIFALRDLDGEYPADYGMDPEVTEYPDNASKFDAVMKSLPTLSLVTDLPYLWSPAYGIYFNPEAKETPQRPDPLGTRWERPVSLEWINPDGTTGFAQMAGAGIDGETSRRPHRQPKKNSRIPFGRPPAPPPRTFARF
;
A
#
# COMPACT_ATOMS: atom_id res chain seq x y z
N MET A 1 2.30 10.12 10.15
CA MET A 1 1.35 8.98 10.17
C MET A 1 1.98 7.84 9.38
N ASP A 2 1.70 6.59 9.72
CA ASP A 2 2.40 5.41 9.15
C ASP A 2 1.58 4.61 8.12
N GLY A 3 0.34 5.04 7.82
CA GLY A 3 -0.53 4.38 6.85
C GLY A 3 -1.13 3.04 7.31
N SER A 4 -0.86 2.60 8.53
CA SER A 4 -1.39 1.35 9.10
C SER A 4 -2.84 1.49 9.60
N THR A 5 -3.53 0.36 9.79
CA THR A 5 -4.92 0.32 10.23
C THR A 5 -5.05 0.84 11.66
N PRO A 6 -5.78 1.94 11.90
CA PRO A 6 -5.93 2.48 13.24
C PRO A 6 -6.75 1.51 14.12
N SER A 7 -6.38 1.47 15.40
CA SER A 7 -7.04 0.66 16.43
C SER A 7 -7.06 1.40 17.77
N PRO A 8 -7.78 0.93 18.81
CA PRO A 8 -7.77 1.57 20.12
C PRO A 8 -6.37 1.62 20.76
N THR A 9 -5.46 0.73 20.33
CA THR A 9 -4.07 0.65 20.82
C THR A 9 -3.04 1.08 19.77
N HIS A 10 -3.49 1.56 18.60
CA HIS A 10 -2.60 1.94 17.50
C HIS A 10 -3.15 3.17 16.76
N GLY A 11 -2.45 4.30 16.90
CA GLY A 11 -2.85 5.58 16.31
C GLY A 11 -2.88 6.71 17.33
N THR A 12 -3.44 7.85 16.93
CA THR A 12 -3.56 9.05 17.76
C THR A 12 -5.03 9.42 17.89
N VAL A 13 -5.48 9.69 19.12
CA VAL A 13 -6.84 10.17 19.38
C VAL A 13 -7.00 11.55 18.74
N TYR A 14 -8.05 11.72 17.93
CA TYR A 14 -8.33 13.00 17.29
C TYR A 14 -8.69 14.06 18.34
N ALA A 15 -7.88 15.11 18.42
CA ALA A 15 -8.04 16.20 19.39
C ALA A 15 -8.12 17.60 18.74
N GLY A 16 -7.97 17.69 17.42
CA GLY A 16 -7.98 18.95 16.67
C GLY A 16 -7.53 18.77 15.23
N PRO A 17 -7.50 19.85 14.43
CA PRO A 17 -7.08 19.80 13.05
C PRO A 17 -5.69 19.17 12.87
N ILE A 18 -5.56 18.33 11.84
CA ILE A 18 -4.32 17.68 11.48
C ILE A 18 -3.68 18.50 10.36
N ARG A 19 -2.50 19.06 10.60
CA ARG A 19 -1.72 19.74 9.57
C ARG A 19 -1.12 18.70 8.62
N ILE A 20 -1.37 18.86 7.33
CA ILE A 20 -0.80 18.04 6.25
C ILE A 20 -0.05 18.98 5.31
N ASP A 21 1.28 18.88 5.28
CA ASP A 21 2.17 19.72 4.46
C ASP A 21 3.14 18.90 3.58
N THR A 22 2.94 17.59 3.52
CA THR A 22 3.64 16.68 2.61
C THR A 22 2.73 15.51 2.22
N THR A 23 3.13 14.71 1.23
CA THR A 23 2.42 13.49 0.83
C THR A 23 2.16 12.60 2.04
N THR A 24 0.88 12.41 2.38
CA THR A 24 0.47 11.76 3.61
C THR A 24 -0.77 10.92 3.37
N VAL A 25 -0.77 9.71 3.90
CA VAL A 25 -1.96 8.87 4.01
C VAL A 25 -2.55 9.03 5.40
N VAL A 26 -3.80 9.45 5.47
CA VAL A 26 -4.57 9.57 6.71
C VAL A 26 -5.59 8.44 6.75
N ARG A 27 -5.54 7.63 7.82
CA ARG A 27 -6.54 6.60 8.09
C ARG A 27 -7.21 6.88 9.42
N ALA A 28 -8.53 6.83 9.45
CA ALA A 28 -9.32 7.16 10.63
C ALA A 28 -10.43 6.14 10.87
N ILE A 29 -10.76 5.94 12.15
CA ILE A 29 -11.86 5.10 12.59
C ILE A 29 -12.47 5.73 13.85
N ALA A 30 -13.80 5.67 13.96
CA ALA A 30 -14.53 6.11 15.14
C ALA A 30 -14.98 4.91 15.98
N TYR A 31 -14.87 5.04 17.30
CA TYR A 31 -15.30 4.04 18.27
C TYR A 31 -16.37 4.60 19.19
N ILE A 32 -17.44 3.85 19.40
CA ILE A 32 -18.31 3.99 20.58
C ILE A 32 -17.87 2.96 21.63
N THR A 33 -17.60 1.73 21.19
CA THR A 33 -16.98 0.65 21.97
C THR A 33 -16.03 -0.15 21.08
N PRO A 34 -15.17 -1.05 21.61
CA PRO A 34 -14.33 -1.91 20.76
C PRO A 34 -15.11 -2.79 19.77
N ALA A 35 -16.38 -3.09 20.07
CA ALA A 35 -17.28 -3.87 19.23
C ALA A 35 -18.14 -3.01 18.29
N ASN A 36 -18.40 -1.74 18.65
CA ASN A 36 -19.19 -0.80 17.87
C ASN A 36 -18.30 0.33 17.34
N ARG A 37 -17.93 0.22 16.06
CA ARG A 37 -16.99 1.10 15.37
C ARG A 37 -17.43 1.39 13.95
N SER A 38 -16.98 2.53 13.41
CA SER A 38 -17.14 2.82 11.98
C SER A 38 -16.27 1.90 11.12
N PRO A 39 -16.48 1.85 9.80
CA PRO A 39 -15.43 1.46 8.86
C PRO A 39 -14.20 2.36 9.01
N VAL A 40 -13.04 1.85 8.59
CA VAL A 40 -11.84 2.68 8.43
C VAL A 40 -12.02 3.51 7.17
N VAL A 41 -11.86 4.82 7.29
CA VAL A 41 -11.79 5.75 6.15
C VAL A 41 -10.33 6.07 5.88
N THR A 42 -9.96 6.13 4.60
CA THR A 42 -8.62 6.48 4.14
C THR A 42 -8.71 7.66 3.20
N HIS A 43 -7.81 8.63 3.36
CA HIS A 43 -7.58 9.72 2.42
C HIS A 43 -6.08 9.88 2.17
N THR A 44 -5.73 10.00 0.90
CA THR A 44 -4.36 10.20 0.45
C THR A 44 -4.19 11.62 -0.06
N TYR A 45 -3.25 12.33 0.54
CA TYR A 45 -2.81 13.65 0.12
C TYR A 45 -1.49 13.51 -0.63
N ILE A 46 -1.39 14.09 -1.82
CA ILE A 46 -0.19 14.01 -2.67
C ILE A 46 0.32 15.42 -2.93
N PHE A 47 1.57 15.67 -2.58
CA PHE A 47 2.26 16.94 -2.82
C PHE A 47 3.35 16.70 -3.85
N LEU A 48 3.23 17.32 -5.03
CA LEU A 48 4.14 17.04 -6.15
C LEU A 48 5.59 17.39 -5.84
N ASP A 49 5.86 18.43 -5.04
CA ASP A 49 7.22 18.75 -4.59
C ASP A 49 7.81 17.61 -3.75
N ALA A 50 7.01 16.99 -2.88
CA ALA A 50 7.44 15.84 -2.08
C ALA A 50 7.64 14.58 -2.92
N VAL A 51 6.85 14.39 -3.99
CA VAL A 51 7.04 13.29 -4.95
C VAL A 51 8.29 13.52 -5.79
N ARG A 52 8.53 14.75 -6.25
CA ARG A 52 9.71 15.13 -7.03
C ARG A 52 11.00 14.96 -6.24
N GLY A 53 10.98 15.33 -4.96
CA GLY A 53 12.11 15.21 -4.04
C GLY A 53 12.08 13.95 -3.16
N GLN A 54 11.39 12.88 -3.58
CA GLN A 54 11.29 11.67 -2.78
C GLN A 54 12.69 11.06 -2.55
N PRO A 55 13.14 10.86 -1.29
CA PRO A 55 14.47 10.36 -1.01
C PRO A 55 14.57 8.84 -1.14
N ASP A 56 15.80 8.33 -1.29
CA ASP A 56 16.08 6.88 -1.28
C ASP A 56 15.80 6.21 0.07
N SER A 57 15.80 6.99 1.15
CA SER A 57 15.57 6.48 2.51
C SER A 57 14.07 6.43 2.78
N PRO A 58 13.46 5.22 2.84
CA PRO A 58 12.03 5.12 3.10
C PRO A 58 11.75 5.37 4.60
N PRO A 59 10.48 5.60 4.97
CA PRO A 59 10.08 5.64 6.36
C PRO A 59 10.42 4.33 7.12
N PRO A 60 10.47 4.36 8.47
CA PRO A 60 10.69 3.15 9.26
C PRO A 60 9.72 2.02 8.92
N GLY A 61 10.23 0.79 8.87
CA GLY A 61 9.46 -0.44 8.62
C GLY A 61 9.42 -0.89 7.15
N TRP A 62 9.79 -0.04 6.20
CA TRP A 62 9.91 -0.42 4.80
C TRP A 62 11.13 -1.32 4.56
N PRO A 63 11.03 -2.32 3.67
CA PRO A 63 12.08 -3.31 3.51
C PRO A 63 13.25 -2.78 2.66
N SER A 64 14.44 -3.35 2.85
CA SER A 64 15.61 -3.14 1.97
C SER A 64 15.58 -4.01 0.71
N ILE A 65 14.67 -5.00 0.66
CA ILE A 65 14.47 -5.91 -0.47
C ILE A 65 12.97 -6.04 -0.79
N PHE A 66 12.58 -6.03 -2.06
CA PHE A 66 11.18 -6.15 -2.44
C PHE A 66 10.66 -7.59 -2.52
N ALA A 67 11.52 -8.59 -2.69
CA ALA A 67 11.08 -9.97 -2.78
C ALA A 67 12.16 -10.95 -2.30
N LEU A 68 11.73 -12.20 -2.05
CA LEU A 68 12.65 -13.32 -1.86
C LEU A 68 13.67 -13.43 -3.01
N ARG A 69 14.84 -13.99 -2.67
CA ARG A 69 15.84 -14.38 -3.67
C ARG A 69 15.24 -15.33 -4.69
N ASP A 70 15.51 -15.05 -5.96
CA ASP A 70 15.26 -15.96 -7.08
C ASP A 70 16.62 -16.32 -7.72
N LEU A 71 16.63 -16.81 -8.96
CA LEU A 71 17.82 -17.20 -9.71
C LEU A 71 18.92 -16.12 -9.74
N ASP A 72 18.55 -14.83 -9.85
CA ASP A 72 19.50 -13.71 -9.98
C ASP A 72 19.79 -12.98 -8.64
N GLY A 73 19.41 -13.57 -7.50
CA GLY A 73 19.72 -13.02 -6.17
C GLY A 73 18.63 -12.13 -5.58
N GLU A 74 19.02 -11.20 -4.70
CA GLU A 74 18.10 -10.26 -4.02
C GLU A 74 17.72 -9.11 -4.93
N TYR A 75 16.51 -8.58 -4.72
CA TYR A 75 15.99 -7.42 -5.45
C TYR A 75 15.99 -6.24 -4.51
N PRO A 76 17.00 -5.36 -4.58
CA PRO A 76 17.10 -4.22 -3.69
C PRO A 76 15.88 -3.33 -3.87
N ALA A 77 15.42 -2.77 -2.77
CA ALA A 77 14.38 -1.77 -2.81
C ALA A 77 14.94 -0.46 -3.38
N ASP A 78 14.17 0.16 -4.27
CA ASP A 78 14.47 1.46 -4.87
C ASP A 78 13.28 2.39 -4.59
N TYR A 79 13.57 3.49 -3.91
CA TYR A 79 12.57 4.43 -3.41
C TYR A 79 12.77 5.84 -3.93
N GLY A 80 13.98 6.25 -4.29
CA GLY A 80 14.26 7.63 -4.68
C GLY A 80 13.56 8.01 -5.97
N MET A 81 13.13 9.25 -6.04
CA MET A 81 12.88 9.87 -7.34
C MET A 81 14.22 10.27 -7.94
N ASP A 82 14.53 9.80 -9.14
CA ASP A 82 15.81 10.05 -9.80
C ASP A 82 15.93 11.53 -10.27
N PRO A 83 16.89 12.31 -9.73
CA PRO A 83 17.14 13.67 -10.18
C PRO A 83 17.59 13.75 -11.64
N GLU A 84 18.27 12.72 -12.17
CA GLU A 84 18.69 12.69 -13.57
C GLU A 84 17.49 12.71 -14.51
N VAL A 85 16.34 12.19 -14.07
CA VAL A 85 15.08 12.21 -14.82
C VAL A 85 14.32 13.51 -14.58
N THR A 86 14.17 13.92 -13.32
CA THR A 86 13.31 15.06 -12.95
C THR A 86 13.95 16.42 -13.24
N GLU A 87 15.28 16.52 -13.22
CA GLU A 87 16.03 17.74 -13.49
C GLU A 87 16.59 17.79 -14.92
N TYR A 88 16.38 16.73 -15.72
CA TYR A 88 16.77 16.72 -17.13
C TYR A 88 16.21 17.95 -17.85
N PRO A 89 16.99 18.65 -18.72
CA PRO A 89 16.55 19.90 -19.35
C PRO A 89 15.17 19.82 -20.04
N ASP A 90 14.87 18.69 -20.69
CA ASP A 90 13.58 18.49 -21.36
C ASP A 90 12.42 18.14 -20.41
N ASN A 91 12.70 17.75 -19.16
CA ASN A 91 11.70 17.28 -18.19
C ASN A 91 11.43 18.27 -17.06
N ALA A 92 12.43 19.07 -16.66
CA ALA A 92 12.40 19.89 -15.45
C ALA A 92 11.16 20.81 -15.34
N SER A 93 10.72 21.38 -16.46
CA SER A 93 9.53 22.24 -16.52
C SER A 93 8.21 21.50 -16.70
N LYS A 94 8.24 20.19 -16.98
CA LYS A 94 7.07 19.37 -17.34
C LYS A 94 6.53 18.53 -16.20
N PHE A 95 7.30 18.33 -15.13
CA PHE A 95 6.97 17.38 -14.05
C PHE A 95 5.53 17.52 -13.56
N ASP A 96 5.12 18.72 -13.16
CA ASP A 96 3.78 18.94 -12.61
C ASP A 96 2.67 18.66 -13.62
N ALA A 97 2.87 19.09 -14.88
CA ALA A 97 1.90 18.86 -15.94
C ALA A 97 1.78 17.37 -16.27
N VAL A 98 2.89 16.63 -16.30
CA VAL A 98 2.91 15.18 -16.56
C VAL A 98 2.25 14.42 -15.42
N MET A 99 2.59 14.73 -14.16
CA MET A 99 2.02 14.06 -12.99
C MET A 99 0.51 14.32 -12.84
N LYS A 100 0.00 15.44 -13.34
CA LYS A 100 -1.44 15.74 -13.38
C LYS A 100 -2.12 15.35 -14.69
N SER A 101 -1.39 14.80 -15.67
CA SER A 101 -1.98 14.44 -16.97
C SER A 101 -2.90 13.22 -16.87
N LEU A 102 -2.71 12.39 -15.84
CA LEU A 102 -3.47 11.19 -15.57
C LEU A 102 -3.96 11.19 -14.11
N PRO A 103 -5.09 10.51 -13.85
CA PRO A 103 -5.53 10.23 -12.49
C PRO A 103 -4.53 9.31 -11.77
N THR A 104 -4.51 9.41 -10.43
CA THR A 104 -3.71 8.55 -9.56
C THR A 104 -4.60 7.51 -8.89
N LEU A 105 -4.18 6.24 -8.91
CA LEU A 105 -4.74 5.19 -8.06
C LEU A 105 -3.85 5.00 -6.83
N SER A 106 -4.33 5.39 -5.65
CA SER A 106 -3.68 5.13 -4.38
C SER A 106 -4.13 3.79 -3.81
N LEU A 107 -3.15 2.96 -3.42
CA LEU A 107 -3.35 1.68 -2.75
C LEU A 107 -2.76 1.76 -1.34
N VAL A 108 -3.59 1.59 -0.32
CA VAL A 108 -3.16 1.69 1.09
C VAL A 108 -3.52 0.42 1.84
N THR A 109 -2.52 -0.20 2.46
CA THR A 109 -2.67 -1.42 3.23
C THR A 109 -1.65 -1.45 4.37
N ASP A 110 -1.81 -2.37 5.32
CA ASP A 110 -0.81 -2.54 6.37
C ASP A 110 0.47 -3.12 5.79
N LEU A 111 1.61 -2.52 6.14
CA LEU A 111 2.91 -2.84 5.54
C LEU A 111 3.26 -4.36 5.56
N PRO A 112 2.95 -5.13 6.64
CA PRO A 112 3.16 -6.58 6.64
C PRO A 112 2.37 -7.32 5.56
N TYR A 113 1.23 -6.81 5.11
CA TYR A 113 0.47 -7.42 4.02
C TYR A 113 1.21 -7.38 2.68
N LEU A 114 2.14 -6.46 2.49
CA LEU A 114 3.00 -6.45 1.30
C LEU A 114 4.28 -7.27 1.54
N TRP A 115 4.92 -7.09 2.70
CA TRP A 115 6.33 -7.49 2.86
C TRP A 115 6.62 -8.60 3.88
N SER A 116 5.61 -9.09 4.62
CA SER A 116 5.81 -10.20 5.57
C SER A 116 6.38 -11.44 4.88
N PRO A 117 7.43 -12.10 5.42
CA PRO A 117 7.86 -13.39 4.90
C PRO A 117 6.79 -14.47 4.96
N ALA A 118 5.89 -14.40 5.94
CA ALA A 118 4.84 -15.39 6.13
C ALA A 118 3.65 -15.19 5.17
N TYR A 119 3.30 -13.94 4.86
CA TYR A 119 2.04 -13.63 4.16
C TYR A 119 2.07 -12.36 3.30
N GLY A 120 3.22 -11.69 3.15
CA GLY A 120 3.34 -10.51 2.32
C GLY A 120 3.19 -10.86 0.84
N ILE A 121 2.23 -10.26 0.12
CA ILE A 121 1.96 -10.62 -1.27
C ILE A 121 3.08 -10.16 -2.22
N TYR A 122 3.75 -9.05 -1.92
CA TYR A 122 4.89 -8.60 -2.71
C TYR A 122 6.16 -9.41 -2.39
N PHE A 123 6.38 -9.72 -1.10
CA PHE A 123 7.52 -10.53 -0.66
C PHE A 123 7.43 -11.98 -1.15
N ASN A 124 6.20 -12.50 -1.25
CA ASN A 124 5.88 -13.85 -1.72
C ASN A 124 5.05 -13.79 -3.03
N PRO A 125 5.59 -13.27 -4.13
CA PRO A 125 4.79 -12.96 -5.32
C PRO A 125 4.29 -14.22 -6.04
N GLU A 126 4.99 -15.36 -5.88
CA GLU A 126 4.62 -16.62 -6.52
C GLU A 126 3.65 -17.47 -5.69
N ALA A 127 3.48 -17.14 -4.41
CA ALA A 127 2.68 -17.93 -3.50
C ALA A 127 1.19 -17.89 -3.89
N LYS A 128 0.53 -19.03 -3.67
CA LYS A 128 -0.91 -19.26 -3.90
C LYS A 128 -1.41 -20.04 -2.69
N GLU A 129 -2.65 -19.79 -2.27
CA GLU A 129 -3.29 -20.65 -1.27
C GLU A 129 -3.49 -22.05 -1.86
N THR A 130 -2.91 -23.06 -1.22
CA THR A 130 -3.10 -24.47 -1.55
C THR A 130 -3.41 -25.26 -0.29
N PRO A 131 -4.00 -26.48 -0.37
CA PRO A 131 -4.22 -27.31 0.81
C PRO A 131 -2.95 -27.59 1.62
N GLN A 132 -1.78 -27.61 0.96
CA GLN A 132 -0.47 -27.85 1.56
C GLN A 132 0.20 -26.55 2.07
N ARG A 133 -0.23 -25.39 1.58
CA ARG A 133 0.23 -24.06 2.01
C ARG A 133 -1.01 -23.16 2.21
N PRO A 134 -1.72 -23.30 3.34
CA PRO A 134 -2.85 -22.44 3.62
C PRO A 134 -2.39 -20.99 3.77
N ASP A 135 -3.22 -20.05 3.33
CA ASP A 135 -3.02 -18.65 3.64
C ASP A 135 -3.26 -18.46 5.15
N PRO A 136 -2.33 -17.92 5.93
CA PRO A 136 -2.55 -17.73 7.38
C PRO A 136 -3.72 -16.78 7.67
N LEU A 137 -4.13 -15.98 6.69
CA LEU A 137 -5.32 -15.13 6.80
C LEU A 137 -6.60 -15.82 6.31
N GLY A 138 -6.49 -16.95 5.58
CA GLY A 138 -7.62 -17.70 5.00
C GLY A 138 -8.29 -16.98 3.82
N THR A 139 -7.51 -16.22 3.05
CA THR A 139 -8.00 -15.19 2.14
C THR A 139 -7.56 -15.37 0.69
N ARG A 140 -7.25 -16.60 0.26
CA ARG A 140 -6.85 -16.90 -1.13
C ARG A 140 -5.59 -16.17 -1.59
N TRP A 141 -4.71 -15.84 -0.66
CA TRP A 141 -3.48 -15.07 -0.92
C TRP A 141 -3.77 -13.65 -1.43
N GLU A 142 -4.86 -13.06 -0.96
CA GLU A 142 -5.23 -11.66 -1.18
C GLU A 142 -5.13 -10.85 0.12
N ARG A 143 -4.87 -9.55 0.02
CA ARG A 143 -4.74 -8.66 1.18
C ARG A 143 -5.73 -7.53 1.14
N PRO A 144 -6.28 -7.12 2.30
CA PRO A 144 -7.22 -6.02 2.32
C PRO A 144 -6.48 -4.72 1.95
N VAL A 145 -7.01 -4.00 0.98
CA VAL A 145 -6.45 -2.73 0.51
C VAL A 145 -7.54 -1.68 0.46
N SER A 146 -7.21 -0.46 0.86
CA SER A 146 -7.98 0.73 0.57
C SER A 146 -7.58 1.25 -0.81
N LEU A 147 -8.54 1.43 -1.68
CA LEU A 147 -8.38 2.05 -3.00
C LEU A 147 -8.90 3.48 -2.93
N GLU A 148 -8.14 4.42 -3.49
CA GLU A 148 -8.61 5.78 -3.76
C GLU A 148 -8.19 6.18 -5.16
N TRP A 149 -9.17 6.54 -6.00
CA TRP A 149 -8.94 7.12 -7.31
C TRP A 149 -9.00 8.64 -7.21
N ILE A 150 -7.90 9.29 -7.53
CA ILE A 150 -7.71 10.74 -7.40
C ILE A 150 -7.62 11.32 -8.82
N ASN A 151 -8.56 12.17 -9.18
CA ASN A 151 -8.58 12.83 -10.48
C ASN A 151 -7.45 13.88 -10.59
N PRO A 152 -7.05 14.28 -11.80
CA PRO A 152 -6.08 15.36 -12.03
C PRO A 152 -6.33 16.67 -11.28
N ASP A 153 -7.59 17.00 -11.01
CA ASP A 153 -8.01 18.21 -10.28
C ASP A 153 -7.97 18.05 -8.76
N GLY A 154 -7.56 16.88 -8.26
CA GLY A 154 -7.49 16.54 -6.84
C GLY A 154 -8.80 16.02 -6.25
N THR A 155 -9.88 15.93 -7.02
CA THR A 155 -11.14 15.35 -6.54
C THR A 155 -11.06 13.82 -6.46
N THR A 156 -11.75 13.23 -5.48
CA THR A 156 -11.86 11.77 -5.38
C THR A 156 -12.91 11.27 -6.37
N GLY A 157 -12.50 10.44 -7.33
CA GLY A 157 -13.43 9.74 -8.22
C GLY A 157 -14.16 8.60 -7.50
N PHE A 158 -13.43 7.73 -6.81
CA PHE A 158 -14.01 6.74 -5.90
C PHE A 158 -13.04 6.38 -4.78
N ALA A 159 -13.57 5.93 -3.64
CA ALA A 159 -12.81 5.35 -2.55
C ALA A 159 -13.54 4.12 -1.99
N GLN A 160 -12.84 3.00 -1.86
CA GLN A 160 -13.43 1.78 -1.31
C GLN A 160 -12.39 0.76 -0.85
N MET A 161 -12.83 -0.19 -0.02
CA MET A 161 -12.03 -1.38 0.28
C MET A 161 -12.09 -2.40 -0.86
N ALA A 162 -11.02 -3.14 -1.04
CA ALA A 162 -10.90 -4.26 -1.98
C ALA A 162 -9.92 -5.33 -1.46
N GLY A 163 -9.80 -6.42 -2.21
CA GLY A 163 -8.64 -7.32 -2.12
C GLY A 163 -7.54 -6.85 -3.06
N ALA A 164 -6.29 -7.20 -2.75
CA ALA A 164 -5.14 -7.08 -3.64
C ALA A 164 -4.34 -8.38 -3.66
N GLY A 165 -3.96 -8.83 -4.85
CA GLY A 165 -3.05 -9.96 -5.05
C GLY A 165 -2.06 -9.66 -6.18
N ILE A 166 -0.98 -10.44 -6.24
CA ILE A 166 -0.02 -10.40 -7.36
C ILE A 166 -0.50 -11.34 -8.45
N ASP A 167 -0.55 -10.85 -9.68
CA ASP A 167 -1.11 -11.57 -10.82
C ASP A 167 -0.07 -11.93 -11.87
N GLY A 168 -0.44 -12.91 -12.69
CA GLY A 168 0.40 -13.51 -13.72
C GLY A 168 1.00 -14.84 -13.26
N GLU A 169 1.96 -15.33 -14.03
CA GLU A 169 2.68 -16.57 -13.70
C GLU A 169 4.17 -16.23 -13.63
N THR A 170 4.81 -16.16 -14.79
CA THR A 170 6.23 -15.84 -14.93
C THR A 170 6.56 -14.39 -14.59
N SER A 171 5.64 -13.44 -14.82
CA SER A 171 5.81 -12.02 -14.44
C SER A 171 5.83 -11.78 -12.94
N ARG A 172 5.44 -12.76 -12.12
CA ARG A 172 5.54 -12.66 -10.66
C ARG A 172 6.98 -12.86 -10.19
N ARG A 173 7.83 -13.50 -11.01
CA ARG A 173 9.23 -13.76 -10.69
C ARG A 173 10.04 -12.46 -10.61
N PRO A 174 10.70 -12.19 -9.49
CA PRO A 174 11.49 -10.98 -9.31
C PRO A 174 12.52 -10.69 -10.42
N HIS A 175 13.26 -11.70 -10.91
CA HIS A 175 14.26 -11.48 -11.98
C HIS A 175 13.67 -10.96 -13.29
N ARG A 176 12.40 -11.27 -13.55
CA ARG A 176 11.76 -10.90 -14.81
C ARG A 176 11.09 -9.55 -14.73
N GLN A 177 10.41 -9.28 -13.63
CA GLN A 177 9.65 -8.06 -13.41
C GLN A 177 9.73 -7.69 -11.92
N PRO A 178 10.65 -6.79 -11.54
CA PRO A 178 10.72 -6.26 -10.19
C PRO A 178 9.41 -5.53 -9.81
N LYS A 179 8.87 -4.75 -10.75
CA LYS A 179 7.55 -4.11 -10.63
C LYS A 179 6.44 -5.10 -10.93
N LYS A 180 5.57 -5.36 -9.96
CA LYS A 180 4.57 -6.43 -10.04
C LYS A 180 3.26 -5.97 -10.68
N ASN A 181 2.64 -6.88 -11.41
CA ASN A 181 1.25 -6.73 -11.82
C ASN A 181 0.36 -7.09 -10.63
N SER A 182 -0.62 -6.24 -10.33
CA SER A 182 -1.57 -6.47 -9.25
C SER A 182 -2.98 -6.71 -9.81
N ARG A 183 -3.67 -7.68 -9.22
CA ARG A 183 -5.10 -7.91 -9.43
C ARG A 183 -5.87 -7.36 -8.24
N ILE A 184 -6.91 -6.60 -8.54
CA ILE A 184 -7.75 -5.92 -7.55
C ILE A 184 -9.21 -6.36 -7.72
N PRO A 185 -9.67 -7.42 -7.03
CA PRO A 185 -11.08 -7.80 -7.03
C PRO A 185 -11.91 -6.81 -6.21
N PHE A 186 -12.94 -6.26 -6.85
CA PHE A 186 -13.97 -5.47 -6.20
C PHE A 186 -14.98 -6.38 -5.48
N GLY A 187 -15.52 -5.96 -4.34
CA GLY A 187 -16.76 -6.53 -3.78
C GLY A 187 -16.64 -7.43 -2.55
N ARG A 188 -15.45 -7.76 -2.05
CA ARG A 188 -15.29 -8.36 -0.71
C ARG A 188 -13.86 -8.18 -0.20
N PRO A 189 -13.56 -7.18 0.65
CA PRO A 189 -12.29 -7.20 1.35
C PRO A 189 -12.20 -8.50 2.15
N PRO A 190 -11.05 -9.18 2.16
CA PRO A 190 -10.87 -10.34 3.00
C PRO A 190 -11.24 -10.00 4.45
N ALA A 191 -12.02 -10.89 5.08
CA ALA A 191 -12.45 -10.66 6.47
C ALA A 191 -11.19 -10.51 7.35
N PRO A 192 -11.18 -9.58 8.31
CA PRO A 192 -10.08 -9.53 9.29
C PRO A 192 -9.93 -10.91 9.93
N PRO A 193 -8.70 -11.33 10.29
CA PRO A 193 -8.46 -12.67 10.82
C PRO A 193 -9.42 -12.98 11.98
N PRO A 194 -9.92 -14.23 12.08
CA PRO A 194 -10.85 -14.60 13.14
C PRO A 194 -10.24 -14.25 14.50
N ARG A 195 -10.96 -13.46 15.29
CA ARG A 195 -10.57 -13.15 16.67
C ARG A 195 -10.65 -14.43 17.48
N THR A 196 -9.51 -15.05 17.78
CA THR A 196 -9.39 -16.05 18.83
C THR A 196 -9.59 -15.33 20.16
N PHE A 197 -10.82 -15.36 20.68
CA PHE A 197 -11.08 -14.96 22.06
C PHE A 197 -10.63 -16.10 22.97
N ALA A 198 -9.52 -15.92 23.70
CA ALA A 198 -9.30 -16.68 24.91
C ALA A 198 -10.30 -16.16 25.95
N ARG A 199 -11.23 -17.03 26.36
CA ARG A 199 -12.04 -16.81 27.56
C ARG A 199 -11.11 -17.00 28.76
N PHE A 200 -10.99 -15.97 29.59
CA PHE A 200 -10.80 -16.13 31.03
C PHE A 200 -11.97 -15.41 31.69
#